data_AF-A0A3T0RQK8-F1
#
_entry.id   AF-A0A3T0RQK8-F1
#
_cell.length_a   1.000
_cell.length_b   1.000
_cell.length_c   1.000
_cell.angle_alpha   90.00
_cell.angle_beta   90.00
_cell.angle_gamma   90.00
#
_symmetry.space_group_name_H-M   'P 1'
#
loop_
_entity.id
_entity.type
_entity.pdbx_description
1 polymer ?
#
loop_
_entity_poly.entity_id
_entity_poly.type
_entity_poly.pdbx_seq_one_letter_code
_entity_poly.pdbx_strand_id
1 'polypeptide(L)'
;MILRLSLIFSVVFISSCRYGNSTNLVDQVDTTLNSEAYINYDMVKMTSLKTCANCHSGNQSPDLSSLNQIQRHISDIQDETRTAGMPPAESGYAALSDCNQAILDQWLSLGAPEETTVQLKSIAACKNQLTPPTEIPISQAPLTYDTLVTKFLQKKCLLCHNPDSSDEDAKQILFYPYSEVIKNPQYWQSPSASSKVVEEISGQDMPPSDSGISAATSEEVDFVKRWIDAGRPQ
;
A
#
# COMPACT_ATOMS: atom_id res chain seq x y z
N MET A 1 57.95 -46.66 9.91
CA MET A 1 57.27 -45.39 9.57
C MET A 1 55.92 -45.75 8.97
N ILE A 2 54.83 -45.69 9.74
CA ILE A 2 53.50 -46.16 9.33
C ILE A 2 52.70 -44.95 8.84
N LEU A 3 52.47 -44.87 7.53
CA LEU A 3 51.70 -43.82 6.86
C LEU A 3 50.21 -44.11 7.06
N ARG A 4 49.51 -43.33 7.89
CA ARG A 4 48.05 -43.43 8.06
C ARG A 4 47.35 -42.53 7.05
N LEU A 5 46.87 -43.13 5.97
CA LEU A 5 46.00 -42.48 4.98
C LEU A 5 44.58 -42.43 5.55
N SER A 6 44.18 -41.27 6.08
CA SER A 6 42.80 -41.05 6.54
C SER A 6 41.95 -40.60 5.35
N LEU A 7 41.15 -41.52 4.80
CA LEU A 7 40.12 -41.21 3.82
C LEU A 7 38.96 -40.52 4.55
N ILE A 8 38.85 -39.20 4.40
CA ILE A 8 37.68 -38.45 4.86
C ILE A 8 36.61 -38.59 3.78
N PHE A 9 35.61 -39.44 4.04
CA PHE A 9 34.39 -39.51 3.23
C PHE A 9 33.53 -38.27 3.55
N SER A 10 33.68 -37.23 2.73
CA SER A 10 32.75 -36.10 2.75
C SER A 10 31.40 -36.57 2.22
N VAL A 11 30.46 -36.84 3.13
CA VAL A 11 29.06 -37.10 2.79
C VAL A 11 28.45 -35.79 2.31
N VAL A 12 28.36 -35.61 1.00
CA VAL A 12 27.61 -34.51 0.38
C VAL A 12 26.12 -34.82 0.62
N PHE A 13 25.53 -34.20 1.64
CA PHE A 13 24.09 -34.23 1.84
C PHE A 13 23.44 -33.38 0.75
N ILE A 14 23.07 -34.03 -0.35
CA ILE A 14 22.25 -33.44 -1.40
C ILE A 14 20.85 -33.27 -0.81
N SER A 15 20.61 -32.14 -0.13
CA SER A 15 19.29 -31.77 0.37
C SER A 15 18.44 -31.31 -0.81
N SER A 16 18.03 -32.25 -1.66
CA SER A 16 17.14 -32.00 -2.78
C SER A 16 15.82 -31.47 -2.22
N CYS A 17 15.39 -30.27 -2.61
CA CYS A 17 14.02 -29.87 -2.31
C CYS A 17 13.12 -30.93 -2.91
N ARG A 18 12.10 -31.35 -2.18
CA ARG A 18 11.09 -32.25 -2.72
C ARG A 18 10.18 -31.41 -3.61
N TYR A 19 10.67 -31.08 -4.80
CA TYR A 19 9.94 -30.31 -5.80
C TYR A 19 8.75 -31.16 -6.25
N GLY A 20 7.59 -30.88 -5.66
CA GLY A 20 6.33 -31.44 -6.15
C GLY A 20 6.18 -31.01 -7.61
N ASN A 21 5.84 -31.97 -8.47
CA ASN A 21 5.75 -31.84 -9.93
C ASN A 21 4.56 -30.93 -10.35
N SER A 22 4.49 -29.72 -9.81
CA SER A 22 3.45 -28.73 -10.08
C SER A 22 3.86 -27.93 -11.31
N THR A 23 3.62 -28.50 -12.48
CA THR A 23 3.96 -27.92 -13.79
C THR A 23 3.05 -26.75 -14.20
N ASN A 24 2.40 -26.08 -13.25
CA ASN A 24 1.55 -24.90 -13.46
C ASN A 24 2.02 -23.65 -12.70
N LEU A 25 3.25 -23.63 -12.17
CA LEU A 25 3.81 -22.50 -11.43
C LEU A 25 4.41 -21.40 -12.34
N VAL A 26 3.74 -21.09 -13.47
CA VAL A 26 3.86 -19.73 -14.03
C VAL A 26 2.95 -18.83 -13.21
N ASP A 27 3.24 -18.75 -11.91
CA ASP A 27 2.64 -17.77 -11.01
C ASP A 27 3.52 -16.51 -11.16
N GLN A 28 3.55 -15.96 -12.38
CA GLN A 28 3.67 -14.51 -12.49
C GLN A 28 2.39 -13.99 -11.86
N VAL A 29 2.39 -13.91 -10.53
CA VAL A 29 1.40 -13.13 -9.82
C VAL A 29 1.65 -11.73 -10.34
N ASP A 30 0.82 -11.33 -11.31
CA ASP A 30 0.68 -9.97 -11.77
C ASP A 30 0.07 -9.19 -10.60
N THR A 31 0.87 -9.06 -9.55
CA THR A 31 0.51 -8.36 -8.34
C THR A 31 0.65 -6.92 -8.73
N THR A 32 -0.45 -6.37 -9.20
CA THR A 32 -0.59 -4.94 -9.38
C THR A 32 -0.19 -4.26 -8.07
N LEU A 33 0.92 -3.53 -8.09
CA LEU A 33 1.50 -2.89 -6.91
C LEU A 33 0.97 -1.45 -6.79
N ASN A 34 0.46 -1.09 -5.61
CA ASN A 34 0.01 0.28 -5.34
C ASN A 34 1.22 1.21 -5.19
N SER A 35 1.31 2.26 -6.01
CA SER A 35 2.45 3.20 -5.99
C SER A 35 2.68 3.89 -4.65
N GLU A 36 1.64 4.07 -3.84
CA GLU A 36 1.72 4.73 -2.53
C GLU A 36 1.97 3.75 -1.37
N ALA A 37 2.01 2.44 -1.63
CA ALA A 37 2.33 1.46 -0.61
C ALA A 37 3.78 1.59 -0.12
N TYR A 38 3.98 1.34 1.16
CA TYR A 38 5.31 1.27 1.77
C TYR A 38 5.89 -0.14 1.61
N ILE A 39 7.21 -0.22 1.49
CA ILE A 39 7.93 -1.48 1.54
C ILE A 39 7.86 -2.00 2.99
N ASN A 40 7.28 -3.16 3.22
CA ASN A 40 7.21 -3.77 4.55
C ASN A 40 7.26 -5.30 4.46
N TYR A 41 7.32 -5.97 5.61
CA TYR A 41 7.49 -7.42 5.66
C TYR A 41 6.36 -8.17 4.93
N ASP A 42 5.10 -7.78 5.14
CA ASP A 42 3.96 -8.41 4.48
C ASP A 42 4.01 -8.28 2.96
N MET A 43 4.36 -7.09 2.45
CA MET A 43 4.53 -6.87 1.02
C MET A 43 5.63 -7.75 0.44
N VAL A 44 6.81 -7.80 1.08
CA VAL A 44 7.96 -8.61 0.62
C VAL A 44 7.65 -10.10 0.70
N LYS A 45 6.91 -10.53 1.73
CA LYS A 45 6.45 -11.91 1.91
C LYS A 45 5.50 -12.36 0.79
N MET A 46 4.57 -11.50 0.38
CA MET A 46 3.62 -11.79 -0.69
C MET A 46 4.21 -11.66 -2.10
N THR A 47 5.34 -10.97 -2.24
CA THR A 47 6.02 -10.74 -3.52
C THR A 47 7.29 -11.58 -3.60
N SER A 48 8.44 -11.02 -3.27
CA SER A 48 9.77 -11.58 -3.53
C SER A 48 10.05 -12.87 -2.76
N LEU A 49 9.48 -13.07 -1.56
CA LEU A 49 9.71 -14.27 -0.74
C LEU A 49 8.67 -15.38 -0.94
N LYS A 50 7.59 -15.13 -1.71
CA LYS A 50 6.50 -16.09 -1.90
C LYS A 50 7.04 -17.43 -2.42
N THR A 51 7.93 -17.38 -3.41
CA THR A 51 8.55 -18.58 -4.01
C THR A 51 9.61 -19.20 -3.09
N CYS A 52 10.39 -18.38 -2.38
CA CYS A 52 11.41 -18.84 -1.42
C CYS A 52 10.79 -19.70 -0.32
N ALA A 53 9.64 -19.28 0.21
CA ALA A 53 8.93 -19.95 1.29
C ALA A 53 8.50 -21.39 0.95
N ASN A 54 8.38 -21.75 -0.33
CA ASN A 54 8.05 -23.12 -0.74
C ASN A 54 9.12 -24.15 -0.33
N CYS A 55 10.38 -23.71 -0.24
CA CYS A 55 11.51 -24.56 0.15
C CYS A 55 12.05 -24.17 1.53
N HIS A 56 12.14 -22.87 1.81
CA HIS A 56 12.74 -22.30 3.01
C HIS A 56 11.74 -21.99 4.13
N SER A 57 10.76 -22.87 4.39
CA SER A 57 9.85 -22.74 5.55
C SER A 57 10.00 -23.93 6.50
N GLY A 58 11.19 -24.09 7.07
CA GLY A 58 11.55 -25.20 7.97
C GLY A 58 11.91 -26.52 7.29
N ASN A 59 11.78 -26.63 5.96
CA ASN A 59 12.16 -27.84 5.21
C ASN A 59 13.61 -27.80 4.70
N GLN A 60 14.21 -26.61 4.62
CA GLN A 60 15.57 -26.39 4.15
C GLN A 60 16.25 -25.25 4.89
N SER A 61 17.58 -25.26 4.86
CA SER A 61 18.41 -24.20 5.41
C SER A 61 18.76 -23.17 4.32
N PRO A 62 18.75 -21.86 4.62
CA PRO A 62 18.24 -21.29 5.87
C PRO A 62 16.71 -21.39 5.95
N ASP A 63 16.17 -21.42 7.17
CA ASP A 63 14.74 -21.24 7.37
C ASP A 63 14.40 -19.76 7.20
N LEU A 64 13.38 -19.43 6.39
CA LEU A 64 12.89 -18.09 6.10
C LEU A 64 11.43 -17.91 6.54
N SER A 65 10.91 -18.83 7.36
CA SER A 65 9.51 -18.83 7.83
C SER A 65 9.14 -17.64 8.74
N SER A 66 10.12 -16.90 9.26
CA SER A 66 9.90 -15.75 10.16
C SER A 66 10.87 -14.60 9.90
N LEU A 67 10.44 -13.40 10.28
CA LEU A 67 11.26 -12.18 10.17
C LEU A 67 12.62 -12.31 10.86
N ASN A 68 12.65 -12.89 12.06
CA ASN A 68 13.90 -13.05 12.80
C ASN A 68 14.89 -13.98 12.10
N GLN A 69 14.40 -15.02 11.42
CA GLN A 69 15.28 -15.91 10.66
C GLN A 69 15.78 -15.23 9.39
N ILE A 70 14.92 -14.50 8.67
CA ILE A 70 15.33 -13.69 7.51
C ILE A 70 16.43 -12.70 7.92
N GLN A 71 16.25 -12.00 9.04
CA GLN A 71 17.24 -11.04 9.56
C GLN A 71 18.61 -11.66 9.84
N ARG A 72 18.67 -12.93 10.28
CA ARG A 72 19.93 -13.65 10.50
C ARG A 72 20.64 -14.05 9.22
N HIS A 73 19.91 -14.10 8.11
CA HIS A 73 20.38 -14.59 6.81
C HIS A 73 20.33 -13.54 5.71
N ILE A 74 20.29 -12.23 6.06
CA ILE A 74 20.20 -11.14 5.07
C ILE A 74 21.28 -11.26 3.99
N SER A 75 22.55 -11.46 4.39
CA SER A 75 23.66 -11.56 3.44
C SER A 75 23.48 -12.75 2.50
N ASP A 76 23.16 -13.93 3.05
CA ASP A 76 22.95 -15.15 2.26
C ASP A 76 21.82 -14.96 1.24
N ILE A 77 20.70 -14.36 1.65
CA ILE A 77 19.55 -14.10 0.78
C ILE A 77 19.93 -13.12 -0.34
N GLN A 78 20.66 -12.05 -0.02
CA GLN A 78 21.11 -11.08 -1.02
C GLN A 78 22.05 -11.71 -2.05
N ASP A 79 22.99 -12.53 -1.61
CA ASP A 79 23.98 -13.16 -2.49
C ASP A 79 23.33 -14.22 -3.40
N GLU A 80 22.47 -15.09 -2.85
CA GLU A 80 21.81 -16.16 -3.59
C GLU A 80 20.79 -15.65 -4.61
N THR A 81 20.05 -14.58 -4.28
CA THR A 81 19.05 -14.01 -5.19
C THR A 81 19.68 -13.20 -6.33
N ARG A 82 20.79 -12.49 -6.07
CA ARG A 82 21.48 -11.68 -7.09
C ARG A 82 22.29 -12.50 -8.09
N THR A 83 22.86 -13.61 -7.64
CA THR A 83 23.65 -14.50 -8.51
C THR A 83 22.80 -15.46 -9.33
N ALA A 84 21.46 -15.30 -9.27
CA ALA A 84 20.47 -16.18 -9.89
C ALA A 84 20.58 -17.66 -9.47
N GLY A 85 21.18 -17.92 -8.30
CA GLY A 85 21.20 -19.26 -7.69
C GLY A 85 19.84 -19.62 -7.07
N MET A 86 19.10 -18.62 -6.58
CA MET A 86 17.78 -18.80 -6.00
C MET A 86 16.76 -17.78 -6.55
N PRO A 87 15.52 -18.20 -6.85
CA PRO A 87 15.06 -19.59 -6.82
C PRO A 87 15.64 -20.42 -8.01
N PRO A 88 15.82 -21.74 -7.84
CA PRO A 88 16.59 -22.55 -8.79
C PRO A 88 15.80 -22.81 -10.07
N ALA A 89 16.35 -22.36 -11.20
CA ALA A 89 15.72 -22.46 -12.51
C ALA A 89 15.55 -23.92 -12.97
N GLU A 90 16.50 -24.80 -12.63
CA GLU A 90 16.45 -26.24 -12.90
C GLU A 90 15.28 -26.94 -12.20
N SER A 91 14.67 -26.27 -11.21
CA SER A 91 13.52 -26.74 -10.46
C SER A 91 12.21 -26.09 -10.92
N GLY A 92 12.24 -25.36 -12.05
CA GLY A 92 11.08 -24.76 -12.68
C GLY A 92 10.64 -23.42 -12.10
N TYR A 93 11.44 -22.81 -11.22
CA TYR A 93 11.16 -21.47 -10.72
C TYR A 93 11.71 -20.40 -11.66
N ALA A 94 10.93 -19.34 -11.86
CA ALA A 94 11.42 -18.14 -12.52
C ALA A 94 12.27 -17.30 -11.56
N ALA A 95 13.30 -16.65 -12.08
CA ALA A 95 14.01 -15.60 -11.35
C ALA A 95 13.04 -14.48 -10.95
N LEU A 96 13.38 -13.73 -9.89
CA LEU A 96 12.62 -12.56 -9.50
C LEU A 96 12.61 -11.54 -10.64
N SER A 97 11.48 -10.85 -10.82
CA SER A 97 11.42 -9.69 -11.72
C SER A 97 12.34 -8.58 -11.20
N ASP A 98 12.80 -7.69 -12.08
CA ASP A 98 13.66 -6.57 -11.68
C ASP A 98 13.05 -5.72 -10.55
N CYS A 99 11.72 -5.50 -10.58
CA CYS A 99 11.01 -4.80 -9.51
C CYS A 99 11.01 -5.58 -8.20
N ASN A 100 10.68 -6.89 -8.21
CA ASN A 100 10.66 -7.71 -7.00
C ASN A 100 12.07 -7.86 -6.39
N GLN A 101 13.10 -7.99 -7.23
CA GLN A 101 14.49 -7.99 -6.76
C GLN A 101 14.85 -6.65 -6.13
N ALA A 102 14.51 -5.51 -6.76
CA ALA A 102 14.81 -4.19 -6.23
C ALA A 102 14.07 -3.89 -4.90
N ILE A 103 12.82 -4.35 -4.77
CA ILE A 103 12.05 -4.30 -3.52
C ILE A 103 12.76 -5.10 -2.42
N LEU A 104 13.14 -6.34 -2.72
CA LEU A 104 13.82 -7.23 -1.77
C LEU A 104 15.15 -6.63 -1.33
N ASP A 105 15.97 -6.18 -2.28
CA ASP A 105 17.27 -5.55 -2.03
C ASP A 105 17.11 -4.30 -1.15
N GLN A 106 16.15 -3.43 -1.46
CA GLN A 106 15.90 -2.23 -0.67
C GLN A 106 15.49 -2.58 0.76
N TRP A 107 14.57 -3.53 0.95
CA TRP A 107 14.10 -3.95 2.27
C TRP A 107 15.21 -4.63 3.09
N LEU A 108 15.98 -5.53 2.49
CA LEU A 108 17.12 -6.19 3.12
C LEU A 108 18.22 -5.19 3.50
N SER A 109 18.47 -4.16 2.68
CA SER A 109 19.45 -3.09 2.99
C SER A 109 19.08 -2.25 4.21
N LEU A 110 17.79 -2.21 4.57
CA LEU A 110 17.27 -1.54 5.76
C LEU A 110 17.29 -2.45 7.00
N GLY A 111 17.86 -3.66 6.89
CA GLY A 111 17.89 -4.63 7.98
C GLY A 111 16.62 -5.47 8.10
N ALA A 112 15.83 -5.59 7.02
CA ALA A 112 14.57 -6.34 7.01
C ALA A 112 13.64 -5.96 8.19
N PRO A 113 13.24 -4.68 8.35
CA PRO A 113 12.34 -4.28 9.41
C PRO A 113 10.90 -4.74 9.11
N GLU A 114 10.06 -4.79 10.14
CA GLU A 114 8.63 -5.10 9.97
C GLU A 114 7.94 -4.04 9.10
N GLU A 115 8.22 -2.76 9.35
CA GLU A 115 7.71 -1.60 8.61
C GLU A 115 8.84 -0.72 8.09
N THR A 116 8.58 0.03 7.00
CA THR A 116 9.49 1.08 6.52
C THR A 116 8.72 2.36 6.17
N THR A 117 9.45 3.46 5.99
CA THR A 117 8.93 4.71 5.41
C THR A 117 9.25 4.85 3.92
N VAL A 118 9.78 3.79 3.28
CA VAL A 118 10.16 3.83 1.86
C VAL A 118 8.96 3.41 1.03
N GLN A 119 8.51 4.30 0.14
CA GLN A 119 7.38 4.02 -0.75
C GLN A 119 7.83 3.29 -2.02
N LEU A 120 6.98 2.40 -2.54
CA LEU A 120 7.25 1.66 -3.77
C LEU A 120 7.57 2.56 -4.97
N LYS A 121 6.93 3.73 -5.08
CA LYS A 121 7.22 4.70 -6.14
C LYS A 121 8.65 5.23 -6.18
N SER A 122 9.43 5.07 -5.11
CA SER A 122 10.86 5.43 -5.13
C SER A 122 11.74 4.37 -5.79
N ILE A 123 11.22 3.18 -6.09
CA ILE A 123 11.97 2.08 -6.72
C ILE A 123 11.86 2.18 -8.24
N ALA A 124 12.93 2.64 -8.90
CA ALA A 124 12.95 2.89 -10.34
C ALA A 124 12.56 1.66 -11.19
N ALA A 125 13.00 0.46 -10.78
CA ALA A 125 12.68 -0.80 -11.46
C ALA A 125 11.18 -1.14 -11.46
N CYS A 126 10.41 -0.55 -10.54
CA CYS A 126 8.98 -0.81 -10.41
C CYS A 126 8.11 0.13 -11.24
N LYS A 127 8.66 1.18 -11.87
CA LYS A 127 7.89 2.26 -12.51
C LYS A 127 6.77 1.79 -13.46
N ASN A 128 6.98 0.70 -14.18
CA ASN A 128 6.02 0.15 -15.15
C ASN A 128 5.05 -0.90 -14.55
N GLN A 129 5.23 -1.29 -13.30
CA GLN A 129 4.42 -2.28 -12.58
C GLN A 129 3.57 -1.64 -11.47
N LEU A 130 3.82 -0.37 -11.17
CA LEU A 130 2.99 0.38 -10.23
C LEU A 130 1.72 0.84 -10.92
N THR A 131 0.58 0.44 -10.38
CA THR A 131 -0.65 1.16 -10.67
C THR A 131 -0.79 2.32 -9.71
N PRO A 132 -1.39 3.43 -10.17
CA PRO A 132 -1.94 4.42 -9.25
C PRO A 132 -2.81 3.71 -8.20
N PRO A 133 -2.89 4.23 -6.97
CA PRO A 133 -3.83 3.70 -5.99
C PRO A 133 -5.20 3.59 -6.64
N THR A 134 -5.83 2.41 -6.56
CA THR A 134 -7.20 2.25 -7.06
C THR A 134 -8.07 3.22 -6.28
N GLU A 135 -8.44 4.34 -6.93
CA GLU A 135 -9.28 5.33 -6.30
C GLU A 135 -10.67 4.71 -6.15
N ILE A 136 -11.01 4.29 -4.93
CA ILE A 136 -12.37 3.85 -4.62
C ILE A 136 -13.30 5.01 -4.99
N PRO A 137 -14.28 4.78 -5.88
CA PRO A 137 -15.26 5.81 -6.22
C PRO A 137 -15.91 6.36 -4.95
N ILE A 138 -16.11 7.67 -4.86
CA ILE A 138 -16.68 8.28 -3.65
C ILE A 138 -18.06 7.69 -3.29
N SER A 139 -18.81 7.21 -4.29
CA SER A 139 -20.08 6.48 -4.09
C SER A 139 -19.94 5.18 -3.28
N GLN A 140 -18.76 4.55 -3.29
CA GLN A 140 -18.46 3.28 -2.60
C GLN A 140 -17.53 3.47 -1.40
N ALA A 141 -17.03 4.68 -1.17
CA ALA A 141 -16.08 4.94 -0.10
C ALA A 141 -16.77 4.87 1.28
N PRO A 142 -16.03 4.49 2.35
CA PRO A 142 -16.56 4.51 3.71
C PRO A 142 -17.15 5.86 4.09
N LEU A 143 -18.31 5.86 4.75
CA LEU A 143 -18.89 7.08 5.30
C LEU A 143 -18.12 7.46 6.57
N THR A 144 -16.99 8.14 6.42
CA THR A 144 -16.16 8.67 7.51
C THR A 144 -15.78 10.12 7.23
N TYR A 145 -15.45 10.87 8.27
CA TYR A 145 -14.99 12.25 8.12
C TYR A 145 -13.67 12.31 7.35
N ASP A 146 -12.78 11.34 7.55
CA ASP A 146 -11.53 11.24 6.78
C ASP A 146 -11.79 11.12 5.27
N THR A 147 -12.75 10.27 4.88
CA THR A 147 -13.15 10.11 3.47
C THR A 147 -13.74 11.41 2.93
N LEU A 148 -14.63 12.08 3.69
CA LEU A 148 -15.20 13.38 3.31
C LEU A 148 -14.11 14.43 3.08
N VAL A 149 -13.14 14.52 3.98
CA VAL A 149 -12.05 15.49 3.91
C VAL A 149 -11.14 15.22 2.72
N THR A 150 -10.62 14.00 2.62
CA THR A 150 -9.58 13.64 1.64
C THR A 150 -10.13 13.54 0.21
N LYS A 151 -11.36 13.07 0.03
CA LYS A 151 -11.96 12.91 -1.32
C LYS A 151 -12.70 14.14 -1.80
N PHE A 152 -13.23 14.99 -0.91
CA PHE A 152 -14.08 16.12 -1.29
C PHE A 152 -13.60 17.47 -0.73
N LEU A 153 -13.58 17.66 0.59
CA LEU A 153 -13.38 19.00 1.18
C LEU A 153 -12.01 19.60 0.86
N GLN A 154 -10.92 18.82 0.92
CA GLN A 154 -9.58 19.32 0.61
C GLN A 154 -9.44 19.82 -0.83
N LYS A 155 -10.12 19.15 -1.77
CA LYS A 155 -10.00 19.45 -3.21
C LYS A 155 -10.81 20.68 -3.62
N LYS A 156 -11.85 21.04 -2.86
CA LYS A 156 -12.84 22.04 -3.27
C LYS A 156 -13.12 23.10 -2.21
N CYS A 157 -13.43 22.68 -0.98
CA CYS A 157 -13.97 23.57 0.04
C CYS A 157 -12.88 24.26 0.87
N LEU A 158 -11.85 23.52 1.31
CA LEU A 158 -10.80 24.03 2.20
C LEU A 158 -9.84 25.02 1.51
N LEU A 159 -9.93 25.15 0.18
CA LEU A 159 -9.20 26.19 -0.55
C LEU A 159 -9.67 27.61 -0.18
N CYS A 160 -10.94 27.75 0.24
CA CYS A 160 -11.52 29.03 0.67
C CYS A 160 -11.99 28.98 2.14
N HIS A 161 -12.46 27.83 2.62
CA HIS A 161 -12.98 27.65 3.98
C HIS A 161 -11.88 27.27 4.98
N ASN A 162 -10.97 28.21 5.24
CA ASN A 162 -9.86 28.06 6.16
C ASN A 162 -9.59 29.37 6.93
N PRO A 163 -8.88 29.32 8.07
CA PRO A 163 -8.66 30.52 8.91
C PRO A 163 -7.88 31.65 8.22
N ASP A 164 -7.10 31.31 7.20
CA ASP A 164 -6.23 32.24 6.47
C ASP A 164 -6.92 32.83 5.23
N SER A 165 -8.19 32.50 5.00
CA SER A 165 -8.95 33.01 3.86
C SER A 165 -9.12 34.53 3.94
N SER A 166 -8.98 35.18 2.79
CA SER A 166 -9.29 36.60 2.65
C SER A 166 -10.80 36.89 2.64
N ASP A 167 -11.63 35.85 2.47
CA ASP A 167 -13.08 35.97 2.51
C ASP A 167 -13.59 35.86 3.96
N GLU A 168 -14.26 36.93 4.41
CA GLU A 168 -14.73 37.07 5.79
C GLU A 168 -15.78 36.03 6.19
N ASP A 169 -16.58 35.54 5.26
CA ASP A 169 -17.61 34.53 5.53
C ASP A 169 -16.99 33.13 5.50
N ALA A 170 -16.14 32.85 4.50
CA ALA A 170 -15.51 31.55 4.34
C ALA A 170 -14.60 31.21 5.53
N LYS A 171 -13.87 32.19 6.09
CA LYS A 171 -13.02 31.97 7.27
C LYS A 171 -13.79 31.66 8.57
N GLN A 172 -15.08 31.98 8.63
CA GLN A 172 -15.94 31.66 9.80
C GLN A 172 -16.57 30.28 9.68
N ILE A 173 -16.69 29.75 8.46
CA ILE A 173 -17.29 28.45 8.18
C ILE A 173 -16.16 27.45 7.95
N LEU A 174 -15.64 26.88 9.04
CA LEU A 174 -14.52 25.93 8.97
C LEU A 174 -15.02 24.49 8.82
N PHE A 175 -14.47 23.78 7.83
CA PHE A 175 -14.75 22.36 7.60
C PHE A 175 -13.66 21.43 8.13
N TYR A 176 -12.65 21.99 8.79
CA TYR A 176 -11.57 21.27 9.46
C TYR A 176 -11.09 22.03 10.70
N PRO A 177 -10.76 21.35 11.80
CA PRO A 177 -10.94 19.90 12.06
C PRO A 177 -12.40 19.47 12.27
N TYR A 178 -12.65 18.17 12.48
CA TYR A 178 -14.01 17.61 12.72
C TYR A 178 -14.77 18.36 13.84
N SER A 179 -14.05 18.83 14.86
CA SER A 179 -14.64 19.61 15.96
C SER A 179 -15.28 20.92 15.49
N GLU A 180 -14.82 21.53 14.40
CA GLU A 180 -15.44 22.73 13.83
C GLU A 180 -16.70 22.40 13.02
N VAL A 181 -16.72 21.25 12.35
CA VAL A 181 -17.89 20.76 11.60
C VAL A 181 -19.08 20.53 12.53
N ILE A 182 -18.86 19.89 13.68
CA ILE A 182 -19.94 19.59 14.64
C ILE A 182 -20.39 20.81 15.46
N LYS A 183 -19.55 21.84 15.61
CA LYS A 183 -19.92 23.11 16.28
C LYS A 183 -20.91 23.94 15.47
N ASN A 184 -21.02 23.67 14.17
CA ASN A 184 -21.83 24.42 13.22
C ASN A 184 -23.00 23.59 12.71
N PRO A 185 -23.95 23.17 13.58
CA PRO A 185 -24.97 22.18 13.24
C PRO A 185 -25.92 22.64 12.13
N GLN A 186 -26.08 23.96 11.94
CA GLN A 186 -26.91 24.53 10.88
C GLN A 186 -26.38 24.20 9.47
N TYR A 187 -25.06 24.08 9.30
CA TYR A 187 -24.46 23.76 8.00
C TYR A 187 -24.48 22.27 7.69
N TRP A 188 -24.55 21.44 8.71
CA TRP A 188 -24.42 19.99 8.63
C TRP A 188 -25.64 19.28 9.23
N GLN A 189 -26.82 19.91 9.14
CA GLN A 189 -28.02 19.44 9.81
C GLN A 189 -28.51 18.10 9.23
N SER A 190 -28.92 17.18 10.10
CA SER A 190 -29.66 15.97 9.72
C SER A 190 -31.17 16.21 9.94
N PRO A 191 -32.06 15.79 9.01
CA PRO A 191 -31.75 15.10 7.75
C PRO A 191 -31.03 16.00 6.74
N SER A 192 -30.24 15.40 5.85
CA SER A 192 -29.40 16.08 4.87
C SER A 192 -30.17 17.05 3.96
N ALA A 193 -31.47 16.82 3.75
CA ALA A 193 -32.37 17.72 3.04
C ALA A 193 -32.53 19.11 3.70
N SER A 194 -32.21 19.24 4.99
CA SER A 194 -32.20 20.50 5.74
C SER A 194 -30.80 21.08 5.92
N SER A 195 -29.77 20.44 5.35
CA SER A 195 -28.38 20.85 5.50
C SER A 195 -28.03 21.99 4.55
N LYS A 196 -27.57 23.13 5.10
CA LYS A 196 -27.15 24.27 4.28
C LYS A 196 -25.99 23.90 3.35
N VAL A 197 -25.03 23.07 3.79
CA VAL A 197 -23.93 22.67 2.89
C VAL A 197 -24.46 21.90 1.68
N VAL A 198 -25.49 21.06 1.87
CA VAL A 198 -26.10 20.27 0.78
C VAL A 198 -26.86 21.18 -0.19
N GLU A 199 -27.57 22.18 0.33
CA GLU A 199 -28.25 23.21 -0.48
C GLU A 199 -27.24 23.92 -1.40
N GLU A 200 -26.16 24.47 -0.82
CA GLU A 200 -25.14 25.26 -1.54
C GLU A 200 -24.42 24.44 -2.63
N ILE A 201 -23.99 23.21 -2.31
CA ILE A 201 -23.26 22.37 -3.28
C ILE A 201 -24.18 21.76 -4.35
N SER A 202 -25.48 21.59 -4.05
CA SER A 202 -26.45 21.10 -5.04
C SER A 202 -26.91 22.21 -5.98
N GLY A 203 -26.98 23.46 -5.48
CA GLY A 203 -27.34 24.65 -6.25
C GLY A 203 -26.24 25.14 -7.19
N GLN A 204 -25.01 24.61 -7.06
CA GLN A 204 -23.80 25.08 -7.74
C GLN A 204 -23.40 26.51 -7.32
N ASP A 205 -23.88 26.97 -6.18
CA ASP A 205 -23.47 28.25 -5.58
C ASP A 205 -22.07 28.13 -4.96
N MET A 206 -21.73 26.91 -4.48
CA MET A 206 -20.43 26.58 -3.92
C MET A 206 -19.75 25.39 -4.64
N PRO A 207 -18.47 25.51 -5.03
CA PRO A 207 -17.64 26.73 -4.98
C PRO A 207 -18.14 27.83 -5.94
N PRO A 208 -17.86 29.12 -5.68
CA PRO A 208 -18.24 30.20 -6.58
C PRO A 208 -17.72 29.98 -7.99
N SER A 209 -18.55 30.24 -9.01
CA SER A 209 -18.19 29.95 -10.41
C SER A 209 -16.94 30.68 -10.92
N ASP A 210 -16.58 31.81 -10.33
CA ASP A 210 -15.38 32.60 -10.64
C ASP A 210 -14.11 32.15 -9.90
N SER A 211 -14.22 31.19 -8.97
CA SER A 211 -13.08 30.64 -8.20
C SER A 211 -12.14 29.77 -9.03
N GLY A 212 -12.58 29.29 -10.20
CA GLY A 212 -11.85 28.31 -11.00
C GLY A 212 -11.86 26.89 -10.42
N ILE A 213 -12.55 26.66 -9.30
CA ILE A 213 -12.74 25.33 -8.70
C ILE A 213 -13.99 24.69 -9.31
N SER A 214 -13.90 23.41 -9.69
CA SER A 214 -15.04 22.70 -10.24
C SER A 214 -16.15 22.50 -9.21
N ALA A 215 -17.41 22.64 -9.65
CA ALA A 215 -18.59 22.32 -8.85
C ALA A 215 -18.59 20.86 -8.33
N ALA A 216 -19.37 20.60 -7.28
CA ALA A 216 -19.52 19.24 -6.77
C ALA A 216 -20.23 18.33 -7.80
N THR A 217 -19.76 17.09 -7.96
CA THR A 217 -20.43 16.10 -8.80
C THR A 217 -21.65 15.51 -8.09
N SER A 218 -22.55 14.86 -8.84
CA SER A 218 -23.69 14.15 -8.26
C SER A 218 -23.29 13.11 -7.20
N GLU A 219 -22.19 12.40 -7.43
CA GLU A 219 -21.66 11.39 -6.50
C GLU A 219 -21.08 12.02 -5.24
N GLU A 220 -20.43 13.19 -5.35
CA GLU A 220 -19.92 13.94 -4.21
C GLU A 220 -21.06 14.48 -3.34
N VAL A 221 -22.08 15.08 -3.97
CA VAL A 221 -23.29 15.56 -3.29
C VAL A 221 -24.01 14.40 -2.59
N ASP A 222 -24.16 13.26 -3.26
CA ASP A 222 -24.76 12.06 -2.67
C ASP A 222 -23.96 11.52 -1.47
N PHE A 223 -22.62 11.47 -1.57
CA PHE A 223 -21.78 11.07 -0.45
C PHE A 223 -21.96 11.99 0.76
N VAL A 224 -21.97 13.32 0.57
CA VAL A 224 -22.19 14.30 1.64
C VAL A 224 -23.55 14.08 2.31
N LYS A 225 -24.62 13.86 1.52
CA LYS A 225 -25.96 13.56 2.04
C LYS A 225 -25.96 12.30 2.90
N ARG A 226 -25.43 11.19 2.38
CA ARG A 226 -25.34 9.91 3.10
C ARG A 226 -24.51 10.02 4.37
N TRP A 227 -23.39 10.75 4.36
CA TRP A 227 -22.56 10.96 5.53
C TRP A 227 -23.29 11.76 6.62
N ILE A 228 -24.02 12.82 6.26
CA ILE A 228 -24.86 13.59 7.19
C ILE A 228 -25.96 12.72 7.78
N ASP A 229 -26.68 11.97 6.93
CA ASP A 229 -27.79 11.11 7.34
C ASP A 229 -27.34 9.92 8.20
N ALA A 230 -26.09 9.47 8.04
CA ALA A 230 -25.46 8.47 8.90
C ALA A 230 -25.02 9.03 10.29
N GLY A 231 -25.33 10.29 10.60
CA GLY A 231 -24.97 10.91 11.87
C GLY A 231 -23.57 11.53 11.90
N ARG A 232 -22.98 11.79 10.73
CA ARG A 232 -21.65 12.41 10.56
C ARG A 232 -20.54 11.61 11.28
N PRO A 233 -20.42 10.29 11.04
CA PRO A 233 -19.38 9.47 11.66
C PRO A 233 -17.98 10.03 11.38
N GLN A 234 -17.12 9.99 12.40
CA GLN A 234 -15.71 10.40 12.30
C GLN A 234 -14.91 9.38 11.49
#